data_AF-A0A2P5KA63-F1
#
_entry.id   AF-A0A2P5KA63-F1
#
_cell.length_a   1.000
_cell.length_b   1.000
_cell.length_c   1.000
_cell.angle_alpha   90.00
_cell.angle_beta   90.00
_cell.angle_gamma   90.00
#
_symmetry.space_group_name_H-M   'P 1'
#
loop_
_entity.id
_entity.type
_entity.pdbx_description
1 polymer ?
#
loop_
_entity_poly.entity_id
_entity_poly.type
_entity_poly.pdbx_seq_one_letter_code
_entity_poly.pdbx_strand_id
1 'polypeptide(L)' 'MALSIRLPSDVEARLKNLAELTGRTKSFYITEAICEHLDDLEDLYLAEHELEAIRAGKSETAPLEEVMKHYGMEG' A
#
# COMPACT_ATOMS: atom_id res chain seq x y z
N MET A 1 15.23 -10.74 -10.71
CA MET A 1 15.16 -12.04 -9.99
C MET A 1 13.85 -12.71 -10.39
N ALA A 2 13.78 -14.04 -10.49
CA ALA A 2 12.55 -14.74 -10.86
C ALA A 2 11.86 -15.29 -9.59
N LEU A 3 10.58 -14.97 -9.42
CA LEU A 3 9.73 -15.49 -8.35
C LEU A 3 8.69 -16.44 -8.96
N SER A 4 8.50 -17.61 -8.36
CA SER A 4 7.44 -18.54 -8.74
C SER A 4 6.37 -18.54 -7.66
N ILE A 5 5.14 -18.16 -8.04
CA ILE A 5 3.98 -18.12 -7.15
C ILE A 5 2.86 -18.99 -7.74
N ARG A 6 2.10 -19.67 -6.88
CA ARG A 6 0.86 -20.32 -7.29
C ARG A 6 -0.31 -19.38 -7.09
N LEU A 7 -1.02 -19.10 -8.18
CA LEU A 7 -2.23 -18.29 -8.17
C LEU A 7 -3.46 -19.20 -8.31
N PRO A 8 -4.59 -18.84 -7.68
CA PRO A 8 -5.89 -19.40 -8.02
C PRO A 8 -6.19 -19.27 -9.53
N SER A 9 -6.88 -20.25 -10.11
CA SER A 9 -7.13 -20.33 -11.55
C SER A 9 -7.93 -19.15 -12.10
N ASP A 10 -8.85 -18.61 -11.30
CA ASP A 10 -9.64 -17.43 -11.63
C ASP A 10 -8.79 -16.16 -11.69
N VAL A 11 -7.84 -16.00 -10.76
CA VAL A 11 -6.88 -14.87 -10.76
C VAL A 11 -5.98 -14.94 -11.99
N GLU A 12 -5.48 -16.13 -12.32
CA GLU A 12 -4.65 -16.31 -13.52
C GLU A 12 -5.43 -15.94 -14.80
N ALA A 13 -6.68 -16.36 -14.91
CA ALA A 13 -7.54 -16.02 -16.04
C ALA A 13 -7.77 -14.51 -16.16
N ARG A 14 -8.04 -13.82 -15.03
CA ARG A 14 -8.19 -12.36 -14.99
C ARG A 14 -6.91 -11.63 -15.44
N LEU A 15 -5.75 -12.05 -14.93
CA LEU A 15 -4.45 -11.48 -15.32
C LEU A 15 -4.15 -11.71 -16.81
N LYS A 16 -4.49 -12.89 -17.34
CA LYS A 16 -4.34 -13.18 -18.78
C LYS A 16 -5.19 -12.23 -19.63
N ASN A 17 -6.48 -12.09 -19.31
CA ASN A 17 -7.38 -11.22 -20.06
C ASN A 17 -6.92 -9.75 -19.98
N LEU A 18 -6.51 -9.28 -18.80
CA LEU A 18 -6.02 -7.92 -18.63
C LEU A 18 -4.75 -7.65 -19.46
N ALA A 19 -3.80 -8.59 -19.45
CA ALA A 19 -2.59 -8.53 -20.26
C ALA A 19 -2.90 -8.45 -21.77
N GLU A 20 -3.84 -9.27 -22.24
CA GLU A 20 -4.26 -9.27 -23.65
C GLU A 20 -4.94 -7.95 -24.06
N LEU A 21 -5.78 -7.38 -23.20
CA LEU A 21 -6.49 -6.13 -23.48
C LEU A 21 -5.59 -4.90 -23.51
N THR A 22 -4.53 -4.88 -22.71
CA THR A 22 -3.67 -3.69 -22.54
C THR A 22 -2.33 -3.81 -23.27
N GLY A 23 -2.00 -4.99 -23.81
CA GLY A 23 -0.71 -5.27 -24.44
C GLY A 23 0.46 -5.33 -23.46
N ARG A 24 0.20 -5.45 -22.15
CA ARG A 24 1.23 -5.60 -21.10
C ARG A 24 1.39 -7.07 -20.70
N THR A 25 2.48 -7.41 -20.02
CA THR A 25 2.73 -8.79 -19.56
C THR A 25 2.00 -9.07 -18.25
N LYS A 26 1.69 -10.36 -17.98
CA LYS A 26 1.15 -10.76 -16.67
C LYS A 26 2.09 -10.34 -15.53
N SER A 27 3.40 -10.47 -15.73
CA SER A 27 4.42 -10.09 -14.74
C SER A 27 4.37 -8.60 -14.38
N PHE A 28 4.07 -7.72 -15.34
CA PHE A 28 3.89 -6.30 -15.05
C PHE A 28 2.78 -6.09 -14.01
N TYR A 29 1.60 -6.65 -14.25
CA TYR A 29 0.46 -6.51 -13.32
C TYR A 29 0.68 -7.20 -11.97
N ILE A 30 1.38 -8.33 -11.95
CA ILE A 30 1.74 -8.99 -10.70
C ILE A 30 2.67 -8.09 -9.87
N THR A 31 3.69 -7.49 -10.51
CA THR A 31 4.61 -6.59 -9.81
C THR A 31 3.88 -5.35 -9.29
N GLU A 32 3.07 -4.68 -10.12
CA GLU A 32 2.31 -3.50 -9.71
C GLU A 32 1.40 -3.81 -8.51
N ALA A 33 0.63 -4.91 -8.57
CA ALA A 33 -0.25 -5.29 -7.47
C ALA A 33 0.49 -5.63 -6.17
N ILE A 34 1.70 -6.20 -6.27
CA ILE A 34 2.54 -6.47 -5.09
C ILE A 34 3.08 -5.15 -4.52
N CYS A 35 3.55 -4.24 -5.37
CA CYS A 35 4.08 -2.95 -4.94
C CYS A 35 2.99 -2.10 -4.26
N GLU A 36 1.83 -1.94 -4.91
CA GLU A 36 0.69 -1.20 -4.34
C GLU A 36 0.27 -1.79 -2.98
N HIS A 37 0.18 -3.12 -2.88
CA HIS A 37 -0.19 -3.74 -1.61
C HIS A 37 0.90 -3.65 -0.55
N LEU A 38 2.16 -3.62 -0.94
CA LEU A 38 3.26 -3.43 0.01
C LEU A 38 3.23 -2.02 0.60
N ASP A 39 3.00 -1.00 -0.23
CA ASP A 39 2.86 0.39 0.23
C ASP A 39 1.74 0.50 1.27
N ASP A 40 0.56 -0.10 1.01
CA ASP A 40 -0.55 -0.15 1.98
C ASP A 40 -0.17 -0.85 3.30
N LEU A 41 0.57 -1.95 3.22
CA LEU A 41 1.00 -2.72 4.40
C LEU A 41 2.03 -1.96 5.23
N GLU A 42 2.97 -1.27 4.57
CA GLU A 42 3.98 -0.45 5.23
C GLU A 42 3.32 0.75 5.93
N ASP A 43 2.39 1.44 5.27
CA ASP A 43 1.62 2.54 5.85
C ASP A 43 0.81 2.09 7.08
N LEU A 44 0.11 0.96 6.97
CA LEU A 44 -0.65 0.39 8.09
C LEU A 44 0.28 0.04 9.26
N TYR A 45 1.40 -0.62 8.99
CA TYR A 45 2.34 -1.03 10.03
C TYR A 45 2.94 0.18 10.75
N LEU A 46 3.31 1.23 10.02
CA LEU A 46 3.81 2.48 10.59
C LEU A 46 2.75 3.16 11.47
N ALA A 47 1.49 3.22 10.99
CA ALA A 47 0.39 3.81 11.74
C ALA A 47 0.08 3.04 13.04
N GLU A 48 0.04 1.70 12.98
CA GLU A 48 -0.18 0.87 14.16
C GLU A 48 0.96 1.01 15.17
N HIS A 49 2.21 0.97 14.71
CA HIS A 49 3.37 1.17 15.56
C HIS A 49 3.35 2.53 16.26
N GLU A 50 3.00 3.61 15.54
CA GLU A 50 2.90 4.94 16.12
C GLU A 50 1.77 5.04 17.15
N LEU A 51 0.61 4.42 16.87
CA LEU A 51 -0.50 4.34 17.82
C LEU A 51 -0.11 3.61 19.10
N GLU A 52 0.66 2.53 19.00
CA GLU A 52 1.21 1.84 20.16
C GLU A 52 2.20 2.71 20.95
N ALA A 53 3.06 3.47 20.26
CA ALA A 53 3.98 4.40 20.91
C ALA A 53 3.24 5.51 21.68
N ILE A 54 2.18 6.09 21.10
CA ILE A 54 1.30 7.06 21.76
C ILE A 54 0.65 6.45 23.02
N ARG A 55 0.08 5.24 22.89
CA ARG A 55 -0.55 4.52 24.02
C ARG A 55 0.44 4.19 25.13
N ALA A 56 1.70 3.92 24.78
CA ALA A 56 2.78 3.68 25.71
C ALA A 56 3.38 4.96 26.31
N GLY A 57 2.90 6.16 25.91
CA GLY A 57 3.45 7.45 26.34
C GLY A 57 4.85 7.73 25.80
N LYS A 58 5.25 7.09 24.70
CA LYS A 58 6.56 7.24 24.05
C LYS A 58 6.52 8.20 22.85
N SER A 59 5.33 8.60 22.43
CA SER A 59 5.11 9.59 21.37
C SER A 59 3.95 10.52 21.75
N GLU A 60 3.96 11.72 21.18
CA GLU A 60 3.00 12.79 21.46
C GLU A 60 2.05 13.01 20.27
N THR A 61 0.82 13.41 20.56
CA THR A 61 -0.17 13.76 19.54
C THR A 61 -0.18 15.26 19.30
N ALA A 62 -0.26 15.69 18.04
CA ALA A 62 -0.49 17.09 17.68
C ALA A 62 -1.98 17.34 17.36
N PRO A 63 -2.55 18.50 17.73
CA PRO A 63 -3.89 18.90 17.27
C PRO A 63 -3.94 19.03 15.74
N LEU A 64 -5.04 18.58 15.13
CA LEU A 64 -5.21 18.64 13.67
C LEU A 64 -5.06 20.06 13.11
N GLU A 65 -5.57 21.07 13.81
CA GLU A 65 -5.45 22.49 13.43
C GLU A 65 -3.99 22.93 13.28
N GLU A 66 -3.12 22.52 14.21
CA GLU A 66 -1.69 22.85 14.17
C GLU A 66 -0.98 22.14 13.01
N VAL A 67 -1.33 20.89 12.73
CA VAL A 67 -0.79 20.13 11.59
C VAL A 67 -1.22 20.79 10.27
N MET A 68 -2.50 21.12 10.11
CA MET A 68 -3.01 21.79 8.90
C MET A 68 -2.30 23.13 8.67
N LYS A 69 -2.11 23.92 9.74
CA LYS A 69 -1.33 25.15 9.70
C LYS A 69 0.08 24.95 9.19
N HIS A 70 0.77 23.97 9.76
CA HIS A 70 2.17 23.69 9.46
C HIS A 70 2.38 23.31 7.99
N TYR A 71 1.44 22.58 7.39
CA TYR A 71 1.50 22.15 5.99
C TYR A 71 0.77 23.07 5.00
N GLY A 72 0.22 24.21 5.45
CA GLY A 72 -0.50 25.14 4.58
C GLY A 72 -1.80 24.55 4.01
N MET A 73 -2.42 23.63 4.75
CA MET A 73 -3.67 22.95 4.40
C MET A 73 -4.89 23.57 5.11
N GLU A 74 -4.77 24.77 5.66
CA GLU A 74 -5.90 25.50 6.25
C GLU A 74 -6.85 25.98 5.13
N GLY A 75 -8.07 25.43 5.10
CA GLY A 75 -9.13 25.78 4.14
C GLY A 75 -10.51 25.48 4.67
#